data_AF-A0A957PLI6-F1
#
_entry.id   AF-A0A957PLI6-F1
#
_cell.length_a   1.000
_cell.length_b   1.000
_cell.length_c   1.000
_cell.angle_alpha   90.00
_cell.angle_beta   90.00
_cell.angle_gamma   90.00
#
_symmetry.space_group_name_H-M   'P 1'
#
loop_
_entity.id
_entity.type
_entity.pdbx_description
1 polymer ?
#
loop_
_entity_poly.entity_id
_entity_poly.type
_entity_poly.pdbx_seq_one_letter_code
_entity_poly.pdbx_strand_id
1 'polypeptide(L)'
;MQRVEEALAHHYLFALCQRLYLEGMTPETLAIVQEVGELATALPREVALDDLQAAQYELFGFNLFPYESMFLGDEQLLGTAIGEAVGQQYARLGYVPTQQAGALDHVGEELGVLAYLLAAEADAREDQRVAVVQRLQGEQRQFLEAHLLRWLA
;
A
#
# COMPACT_ATOMS: atom_id res chain seq x y z
N MET A 1 -21.03 -13.99 2.78
CA MET A 1 -21.20 -12.67 2.16
C MET A 1 -20.44 -11.61 2.93
N GLN A 2 -20.88 -11.18 4.12
CA GLN A 2 -20.28 -10.05 4.86
C GLN A 2 -18.76 -10.11 5.09
N ARG A 3 -18.17 -11.30 5.29
CA ARG A 3 -16.72 -11.46 5.49
C ARG A 3 -15.88 -11.46 4.20
N VAL A 4 -16.48 -11.77 3.05
CA VAL A 4 -15.81 -11.68 1.74
C VAL A 4 -15.77 -10.21 1.30
N GLU A 5 -16.91 -9.53 1.45
CA GLU A 5 -17.06 -8.10 1.16
C GLU A 5 -16.07 -7.25 1.97
N GLU A 6 -15.83 -7.59 3.24
CA GLU A 6 -14.84 -6.92 4.09
C GLU A 6 -13.40 -7.08 3.56
N ALA A 7 -12.99 -8.30 3.17
CA ALA A 7 -11.66 -8.54 2.61
C ALA A 7 -11.48 -7.80 1.27
N LEU A 8 -12.52 -7.77 0.43
CA LEU A 8 -12.52 -7.02 -0.82
C LEU A 8 -12.46 -5.50 -0.58
N ALA A 9 -13.22 -4.98 0.38
CA ALA A 9 -13.20 -3.56 0.72
C ALA A 9 -11.80 -3.11 1.16
N HIS A 10 -11.14 -3.90 2.02
CA HIS A 10 -9.76 -3.64 2.40
C HIS A 10 -8.81 -3.76 1.21
N HIS A 11 -8.94 -4.81 0.37
CA HIS A 11 -8.13 -4.93 -0.84
C HIS A 11 -8.20 -3.66 -1.70
N TYR A 12 -9.41 -3.18 -2.00
CA TYR A 12 -9.59 -1.98 -2.82
C TYR A 12 -9.03 -0.72 -2.15
N LEU A 13 -9.18 -0.58 -0.83
CA LEU A 13 -8.59 0.54 -0.10
C LEU A 13 -7.05 0.52 -0.18
N PHE A 14 -6.42 -0.61 0.12
CA PHE A 14 -4.96 -0.74 0.06
C PHE A 14 -4.43 -0.57 -1.38
N ALA A 15 -5.15 -1.09 -2.38
CA ALA A 15 -4.81 -0.89 -3.79
C ALA A 15 -4.93 0.59 -4.22
N LEU A 16 -5.98 1.29 -3.77
CA LEU A 16 -6.12 2.72 -4.01
C LEU A 16 -4.97 3.50 -3.36
N CYS A 17 -4.65 3.20 -2.10
CA CYS A 17 -3.55 3.85 -1.41
C CYS A 17 -2.20 3.58 -2.09
N GLN A 18 -1.91 2.34 -2.49
CA GLN A 18 -0.72 2.01 -3.29
C GLN A 18 -0.58 2.94 -4.49
N ARG A 19 -1.65 3.09 -5.29
CA ARG A 19 -1.63 3.93 -6.48
C ARG A 19 -1.47 5.41 -6.15
N LEU A 20 -2.16 5.92 -5.14
CA LEU A 20 -2.02 7.32 -4.72
C LEU A 20 -0.59 7.65 -4.25
N TYR A 21 0.10 6.72 -3.59
CA TYR A 21 1.48 6.92 -3.17
C TYR A 21 2.50 6.80 -4.32
N LEU A 22 2.28 5.89 -5.27
CA LEU A 22 3.21 5.65 -6.38
C LEU A 22 2.99 6.59 -7.57
N GLU A 23 1.73 6.80 -7.96
CA GLU A 23 1.33 7.48 -9.19
C GLU A 23 0.77 8.88 -8.91
N GLY A 24 0.17 9.07 -7.73
CA GLY A 24 -0.55 10.30 -7.39
C GLY A 24 -2.00 10.28 -7.80
N MET A 25 -2.55 11.48 -8.00
CA MET A 25 -3.90 11.65 -8.50
C MET A 25 -3.91 11.55 -10.03
N THR A 26 -4.35 10.42 -10.56
CA THR A 26 -4.65 10.23 -11.99
C THR A 26 -6.15 10.42 -12.25
N PRO A 27 -6.61 10.54 -13.51
CA PRO A 27 -8.05 10.53 -13.81
C PRO A 27 -8.77 9.30 -13.25
N GLU A 28 -8.12 8.13 -13.26
CA GLU A 28 -8.67 6.87 -12.76
C GLU A 28 -8.77 6.85 -11.23
N THR A 29 -7.73 7.28 -10.51
CA THR A 29 -7.80 7.33 -9.03
C THR A 29 -8.73 8.42 -8.56
N LEU A 30 -8.82 9.56 -9.28
CA LEU A 30 -9.76 10.63 -8.98
C LEU A 30 -11.20 10.14 -9.03
N ALA A 31 -11.57 9.39 -10.09
CA ALA A 31 -12.91 8.83 -10.21
C ALA A 31 -13.26 7.93 -9.02
N ILE A 32 -12.30 7.15 -8.50
CA ILE A 32 -12.52 6.30 -7.32
C ILE A 32 -12.64 7.16 -6.06
N VAL A 33 -11.73 8.13 -5.86
CA VAL A 33 -11.71 9.01 -4.68
C VAL A 33 -13.01 9.82 -4.56
N GLN A 34 -13.59 10.26 -5.68
CA GLN A 34 -14.86 10.99 -5.69
C GLN A 34 -16.05 10.15 -5.21
N GLU A 35 -16.01 8.83 -5.38
CA GLU A 35 -17.05 7.90 -4.94
C GLU A 35 -16.90 7.49 -3.46
N VAL A 36 -15.74 7.74 -2.85
CA VAL A 36 -15.50 7.45 -1.43
C VAL A 36 -15.77 8.70 -0.61
N GLY A 37 -16.91 8.72 0.09
CA GLY A 37 -17.43 9.90 0.78
C GLY A 37 -16.40 10.64 1.63
N GLU A 38 -15.70 9.95 2.53
CA GLU A 38 -14.67 10.57 3.38
C GLU A 38 -13.51 11.16 2.58
N LEU A 39 -13.04 10.48 1.52
CA LEU A 39 -11.92 10.96 0.71
C LEU A 39 -12.34 12.11 -0.21
N ALA A 40 -13.56 12.09 -0.74
CA ALA A 40 -14.11 13.16 -1.56
C ALA A 40 -14.16 14.50 -0.79
N THR A 41 -14.35 14.47 0.54
CA THR A 41 -14.33 15.69 1.37
C THR A 41 -12.95 16.31 1.50
N ALA A 42 -11.88 15.55 1.25
CA ALA A 42 -10.50 16.04 1.27
C ALA A 42 -10.07 16.64 -0.08
N LEU A 43 -10.86 16.47 -1.15
CA LEU A 43 -10.54 17.06 -2.44
C LEU A 43 -10.67 18.59 -2.40
N PRO A 44 -9.78 19.31 -3.12
CA PRO A 44 -9.95 20.73 -3.32
C PRO A 44 -11.25 21.01 -4.09
N ARG A 45 -11.82 22.20 -3.89
CA ARG A 45 -13.06 22.62 -4.57
C ARG A 45 -12.94 22.56 -6.09
N GLU A 46 -11.78 22.90 -6.62
CA GLU A 46 -11.43 22.76 -8.03
C GLU A 46 -10.25 21.80 -8.12
N VAL A 47 -10.42 20.72 -8.88
CA VAL A 47 -9.40 19.69 -9.06
C VAL A 47 -8.61 19.99 -10.32
N ALA A 48 -7.38 20.44 -10.15
CA ALA A 48 -6.38 20.54 -11.21
C ALA A 48 -5.36 19.40 -11.03
N LEU A 49 -5.40 18.40 -11.92
CA LEU A 49 -4.56 17.21 -11.79
C LEU A 49 -3.06 17.54 -11.86
N ASP A 50 -2.67 18.47 -12.73
CA ASP A 50 -1.27 18.90 -12.84
C ASP A 50 -0.76 19.53 -11.53
N ASP A 51 -1.59 20.32 -10.84
CA ASP A 51 -1.25 20.92 -9.56
C ASP A 51 -1.11 19.85 -8.46
N LEU A 52 -2.00 18.85 -8.46
CA LEU A 52 -1.92 17.72 -7.51
C LEU A 52 -0.68 16.85 -7.77
N GLN A 53 -0.33 16.63 -9.04
CA GLN A 53 0.89 15.89 -9.41
C GLN A 53 2.15 16.66 -9.00
N ALA A 54 2.15 17.98 -9.21
CA ALA A 54 3.25 18.85 -8.78
C ALA A 54 3.40 18.83 -7.25
N ALA A 55 2.29 18.92 -6.51
CA ALA A 55 2.28 18.86 -5.05
C ALA A 55 2.76 17.49 -4.52
N GLN A 56 2.37 16.39 -5.15
CA GLN A 56 2.86 15.06 -4.80
C GLN A 56 4.37 14.94 -5.05
N TYR A 57 4.86 15.42 -6.21
CA TYR A 57 6.29 15.39 -6.52
C TYR A 57 7.08 16.28 -5.55
N GLU A 58 6.57 17.45 -5.20
CA GLU A 58 7.16 18.31 -4.18
C GLU A 58 7.22 17.59 -2.83
N LEU A 59 6.13 16.96 -2.41
CA LEU A 59 6.04 16.26 -1.13
C LEU A 59 6.99 15.05 -1.08
N PHE A 60 6.82 14.07 -1.97
CA PHE A 60 7.54 12.80 -1.88
C PHE A 60 8.91 12.81 -2.57
N GLY A 61 9.15 13.75 -3.49
CA GLY A 61 10.43 13.90 -4.17
C GLY A 61 11.46 14.71 -3.38
N PHE A 62 11.02 15.61 -2.48
CA PHE A 62 11.95 16.52 -1.78
C PHE A 62 11.74 16.63 -0.28
N ASN A 63 10.51 16.51 0.22
CA ASN A 63 10.20 16.87 1.61
C ASN A 63 10.02 15.66 2.53
N LEU A 64 9.40 14.59 2.03
CA LEU A 64 9.06 13.41 2.79
C LEU A 64 9.33 12.17 1.95
N PHE A 65 10.52 11.58 2.07
CA PHE A 65 10.89 10.39 1.31
C PHE A 65 10.15 9.17 1.85
N PRO A 66 9.15 8.60 1.16
CA PRO A 66 8.20 7.66 1.75
C PRO A 66 8.75 6.21 1.76
N TYR A 67 9.95 6.03 2.30
CA TYR A 67 10.67 4.74 2.39
C TYR A 67 10.95 4.34 3.84
N GLU A 68 10.74 3.07 4.20
CA GLU A 68 10.91 2.57 5.57
C GLU A 68 12.33 2.85 6.09
N SER A 69 13.32 2.59 5.25
CA SER A 69 14.73 2.78 5.60
C SER A 69 15.11 4.23 5.92
N MET A 70 14.39 5.21 5.39
CA MET A 70 14.64 6.63 5.67
C MET A 70 14.21 7.06 7.06
N PHE A 71 13.23 6.38 7.65
CA PHE A 71 12.68 6.74 8.98
C PHE A 71 13.09 5.76 10.08
N LEU A 72 13.16 4.47 9.76
CA LEU A 72 13.40 3.41 10.74
C LEU A 72 14.82 2.84 10.66
N GLY A 73 15.59 3.22 9.62
CA GLY A 73 16.99 2.82 9.47
C GLY A 73 17.93 3.79 10.20
N ASP A 74 18.94 3.22 10.87
CA ASP A 74 19.98 4.02 11.55
C ASP A 74 20.78 4.90 10.57
N GLU A 75 20.93 4.43 9.33
CA GLU A 75 21.75 5.07 8.30
C GLU A 75 20.98 6.13 7.50
N GLN A 76 19.64 6.10 7.52
CA GLN A 76 18.77 6.95 6.69
C GLN A 76 19.16 6.92 5.20
N LEU A 77 19.44 5.71 4.69
CA LEU A 77 19.82 5.45 3.31
C LEU A 77 18.90 4.39 2.69
N LEU A 78 18.67 4.51 1.39
CA LEU A 78 17.99 3.50 0.59
C LEU A 78 18.91 2.31 0.28
N GLY A 79 18.30 1.16 -0.01
CA GLY A 79 19.06 -0.05 -0.38
C GLY A 79 19.80 -0.69 0.80
N THR A 80 19.29 -0.46 2.02
CA THR A 80 19.83 -1.03 3.26
C THR A 80 19.18 -2.38 3.56
N ALA A 81 19.62 -3.00 4.67
CA ALA A 81 19.06 -4.25 5.16
C ALA A 81 17.54 -4.22 5.38
N ILE A 82 16.94 -3.05 5.62
CA ILE A 82 15.49 -2.88 5.72
C ILE A 82 14.83 -3.17 4.36
N GLY A 83 15.29 -2.51 3.30
CA GLY A 83 14.79 -2.76 1.94
C GLY A 83 15.00 -4.19 1.47
N GLU A 84 16.13 -4.81 1.84
CA GLU A 84 16.37 -6.23 1.59
C GLU A 84 15.40 -7.13 2.35
N ALA A 85 15.12 -6.83 3.62
CA ALA A 85 14.17 -7.59 4.43
C ALA A 85 12.76 -7.52 3.86
N VAL A 86 12.30 -6.34 3.44
CA VAL A 86 11.01 -6.16 2.75
C VAL A 86 10.97 -7.01 1.47
N GLY A 87 12.01 -6.94 0.63
CA GLY A 87 12.10 -7.73 -0.59
C GLY A 87 12.08 -9.26 -0.35
N GLN A 88 12.72 -9.73 0.71
CA GLN A 88 12.65 -11.13 1.13
C GLN A 88 11.24 -11.54 1.55
N GLN A 89 10.48 -10.65 2.20
CA GLN A 89 9.08 -10.92 2.52
C GLN A 89 8.22 -11.01 1.27
N TYR A 90 8.37 -10.09 0.31
CA TYR A 90 7.66 -10.17 -0.98
C TYR A 90 7.91 -11.50 -1.68
N ALA A 91 9.18 -11.92 -1.77
CA ALA A 91 9.55 -13.20 -2.37
C ALA A 91 8.94 -14.40 -1.64
N ARG A 92 8.94 -14.40 -0.29
CA ARG A 92 8.31 -15.46 0.52
C ARG A 92 6.80 -15.55 0.27
N LEU A 93 6.14 -14.42 0.10
CA LEU A 93 4.70 -14.31 -0.11
C LEU A 93 4.29 -14.60 -1.57
N GLY A 94 5.24 -14.68 -2.50
CA GLY A 94 4.96 -14.81 -3.93
C GLY A 94 4.44 -13.51 -4.55
N TYR A 95 4.67 -12.37 -3.91
CA TYR A 95 4.28 -11.05 -4.40
C TYR A 95 5.39 -10.45 -5.26
N VAL A 96 4.99 -9.80 -6.36
CA VAL A 96 5.88 -9.06 -7.24
C VAL A 96 5.50 -7.57 -7.18
N PRO A 97 6.36 -6.70 -6.63
CA PRO A 97 6.11 -5.26 -6.55
C PRO A 97 6.16 -4.60 -7.95
N THR A 98 5.62 -3.39 -8.08
CA THR A 98 5.64 -2.66 -9.36
C THR A 98 7.04 -2.12 -9.68
N GLN A 99 7.83 -1.88 -8.63
CA GLN A 99 9.17 -1.28 -8.67
C GLN A 99 9.20 0.15 -9.23
N GLN A 100 8.05 0.84 -9.27
CA GLN A 100 7.96 2.21 -9.77
C GLN A 100 8.76 3.19 -8.91
N ALA A 101 8.84 2.93 -7.60
CA ALA A 101 9.54 3.78 -6.65
C ALA A 101 11.07 3.61 -6.61
N GLY A 102 11.62 2.62 -7.35
CA GLY A 102 13.05 2.33 -7.39
C GLY A 102 13.62 1.59 -6.17
N ALA A 103 12.91 1.55 -5.03
CA ALA A 103 13.26 0.75 -3.86
C ALA A 103 12.03 0.01 -3.30
N LEU A 104 12.26 -1.14 -2.67
CA LEU A 104 11.21 -2.10 -2.29
C LEU A 104 10.47 -1.73 -1.00
N ASP A 105 11.09 -0.92 -0.15
CA ASP A 105 10.58 -0.40 1.11
C ASP A 105 9.85 0.94 0.95
N HIS A 106 9.49 1.30 -0.29
CA HIS A 106 8.59 2.40 -0.51
C HIS A 106 7.19 2.03 -0.01
N VAL A 107 6.56 2.90 0.79
CA VAL A 107 5.27 2.62 1.44
C VAL A 107 4.18 2.20 0.43
N GLY A 108 4.19 2.77 -0.78
CA GLY A 108 3.30 2.37 -1.85
C GLY A 108 3.45 0.89 -2.27
N GLU A 109 4.68 0.37 -2.34
CA GLU A 109 4.94 -1.03 -2.66
C GLU A 109 4.49 -1.94 -1.50
N GLU A 110 4.70 -1.52 -0.25
CA GLU A 110 4.28 -2.25 0.95
C GLU A 110 2.75 -2.32 1.07
N LEU A 111 2.04 -1.24 0.75
CA LEU A 111 0.57 -1.26 0.66
C LEU A 111 0.08 -2.23 -0.42
N GLY A 112 0.85 -2.39 -1.49
CA GLY A 112 0.55 -3.32 -2.58
C GLY A 112 0.56 -4.79 -2.15
N VAL A 113 1.49 -5.20 -1.28
CA VAL A 113 1.48 -6.59 -0.79
C VAL A 113 0.27 -6.88 0.10
N LEU A 114 -0.20 -5.90 0.88
CA LEU A 114 -1.43 -6.06 1.67
C LEU A 114 -2.65 -6.20 0.76
N ALA A 115 -2.76 -5.36 -0.28
CA ALA A 115 -3.81 -5.50 -1.28
C ALA A 115 -3.79 -6.90 -1.91
N TYR A 116 -2.61 -7.41 -2.28
CA TYR A 116 -2.45 -8.76 -2.81
C TYR A 116 -2.94 -9.85 -1.85
N LEU A 117 -2.53 -9.81 -0.58
CA LEU A 117 -2.93 -10.80 0.42
C LEU A 117 -4.44 -10.76 0.73
N LEU A 118 -5.04 -9.58 0.71
CA LEU A 118 -6.48 -9.39 0.96
C LEU A 118 -7.34 -9.88 -0.21
N ALA A 119 -6.90 -9.72 -1.45
CA ALA A 119 -7.55 -10.34 -2.60
C ALA A 119 -7.51 -11.87 -2.49
N ALA A 120 -6.34 -12.45 -2.21
CA ALA A 120 -6.20 -13.89 -2.00
C ALA A 120 -7.06 -14.39 -0.81
N GLU A 121 -7.25 -13.56 0.21
CA GLU A 121 -8.12 -13.89 1.33
C GLU A 121 -9.59 -13.91 0.89
N ALA A 122 -10.03 -12.94 0.11
CA ALA A 122 -11.40 -12.89 -0.43
C ALA A 122 -11.71 -14.15 -1.23
N ASP A 123 -10.83 -14.55 -2.16
CA ASP A 123 -10.96 -15.78 -2.95
C ASP A 123 -11.04 -17.01 -2.04
N ALA A 124 -10.13 -17.13 -1.07
CA ALA A 124 -10.12 -18.26 -0.14
C ALA A 124 -11.39 -18.32 0.73
N ARG A 125 -11.99 -17.18 1.05
CA ARG A 125 -13.26 -17.10 1.78
C ARG A 125 -14.44 -17.53 0.92
N GLU A 126 -14.47 -17.12 -0.33
CA GLU A 126 -15.48 -17.54 -1.31
C GLU A 126 -15.45 -19.06 -1.50
N ASP A 127 -14.25 -19.62 -1.62
CA ASP A 127 -14.01 -21.07 -1.74
C ASP A 127 -14.11 -21.85 -0.41
N GLN A 128 -14.45 -21.17 0.70
CA GLN A 128 -14.57 -21.76 2.04
C GLN A 128 -13.30 -22.48 2.54
N ARG A 129 -12.11 -22.04 2.11
CA ARG A 129 -10.81 -22.60 2.48
C ARG A 129 -10.31 -22.03 3.81
N VAL A 130 -10.93 -22.42 4.91
CA VAL A 130 -10.68 -21.86 6.27
C VAL A 130 -9.20 -21.84 6.65
N ALA A 131 -8.45 -22.92 6.41
CA ALA A 131 -7.02 -22.98 6.75
C ALA A 131 -6.17 -21.99 5.93
N VAL A 132 -6.55 -21.74 4.68
CA VAL A 132 -5.88 -20.75 3.82
C VAL A 132 -6.17 -19.33 4.29
N VAL A 133 -7.42 -19.04 4.65
CA VAL A 133 -7.81 -17.74 5.22
C VAL A 133 -7.01 -17.44 6.49
N GLN A 134 -6.92 -18.39 7.43
CA GLN A 134 -6.15 -18.20 8.66
C GLN A 134 -4.67 -17.94 8.39
N ARG A 135 -4.07 -18.66 7.44
CA ARG A 135 -2.69 -18.44 7.01
C ARG A 135 -2.50 -17.03 6.45
N LEU A 136 -3.37 -16.59 5.53
CA LEU A 136 -3.28 -15.27 4.89
C LEU A 136 -3.43 -14.14 5.91
N GLN A 137 -4.36 -14.26 6.85
CA GLN A 137 -4.51 -13.29 7.95
C GLN A 137 -3.26 -13.25 8.86
N GLY A 138 -2.60 -14.39 9.06
CA GLY A 138 -1.32 -14.47 9.75
C GLY A 138 -0.22 -13.71 9.01
N GLU A 139 -0.08 -13.92 7.70
CA GLU A 139 0.90 -13.21 6.87
C GLU A 139 0.62 -11.70 6.81
N GLN A 140 -0.64 -11.27 6.69
CA GLN A 140 -1.01 -9.84 6.73
C GLN A 140 -0.59 -9.19 8.06
N ARG A 141 -0.90 -9.83 9.18
CA ARG A 141 -0.52 -9.35 10.51
C ARG A 141 1.00 -9.27 10.65
N GLN A 142 1.70 -10.33 10.28
CA GLN A 142 3.15 -10.37 10.36
C GLN A 142 3.78 -9.26 9.51
N PHE A 143 3.28 -9.02 8.30
CA PHE A 143 3.77 -7.96 7.43
C PHE A 143 3.51 -6.57 8.04
N LEU A 144 2.28 -6.33 8.51
CA LEU A 144 1.91 -5.09 9.20
C LEU A 144 2.81 -4.81 10.41
N GLU A 145 3.02 -5.79 11.28
CA GLU A 145 3.84 -5.66 12.49
C GLU A 145 5.33 -5.47 12.15
N ALA A 146 5.83 -6.15 11.12
CA ALA A 146 7.25 -6.09 10.74
C ALA A 146 7.62 -4.80 10.00
N HIS A 147 6.67 -4.14 9.33
CA HIS A 147 6.92 -3.02 8.43
C HIS A 147 5.99 -1.84 8.77
N LEU A 148 4.79 -1.80 8.21
CA LEU A 148 3.91 -0.61 8.21
C LEU A 148 3.53 -0.06 9.60
N LEU A 149 3.24 -0.90 10.59
CA LEU A 149 2.82 -0.41 11.92
C LEU A 149 3.97 0.24 12.70
N ARG A 150 5.22 -0.05 12.35
CA ARG A 150 6.39 0.54 13.01
C ARG A 150 6.54 2.03 12.73
N TRP A 151 5.87 2.53 11.69
CA TRP A 151 5.78 3.95 11.37
C TRP A 151 4.84 4.74 12.28
N LEU A 152 3.95 4.05 13.00
CA LEU A 152 2.92 4.66 13.86
C LEU A 152 3.26 4.66 15.35
N ALA A 153 4.40 4.08 15.73
CA ALA A 153 4.87 3.94 17.11
C ALA A 153 5.71 5.15 17.55
#